data_AF-A0A4V2WW76-F1
#
_entry.id   AF-A0A4V2WW76-F1
#
_cell.length_a   1.000
_cell.length_b   1.000
_cell.length_c   1.000
_cell.angle_alpha   90.00
_cell.angle_beta   90.00
_cell.angle_gamma   90.00
#
_symmetry.space_group_name_H-M   'P 1'
#
loop_
_entity.id
_entity.type
_entity.pdbx_description
1 polymer ?
#
loop_
_entity_poly.entity_id
_entity_poly.type
_entity_poly.pdbx_seq_one_letter_code
_entity_poly.pdbx_strand_id
1 'polypeptide(L)'
;MEKIRVCLSDLPKEKMRKGNNGKIYITLIVDVRKDPDQWGQNLKVYVDQSQEDRQKHCPKIYVGGGKTYNFSTEKGTSPTQEERENLIPPTEKKENDLPF
;
A
#
# COMPACT_ATOMS: atom_id res chain seq x y z
N MET A 1 0.65 5.56 -4.19
CA MET A 1 1.99 6.17 -4.01
C MET A 1 2.83 5.26 -3.14
N GLU A 2 4.10 5.04 -3.46
CA GLU A 2 4.96 4.16 -2.66
C GLU A 2 6.11 4.95 -2.06
N LYS A 3 6.36 4.76 -0.77
CA LYS A 3 7.49 5.37 -0.07
C LYS A 3 8.44 4.27 0.38
N ILE A 4 9.67 4.35 -0.11
CA ILE A 4 10.73 3.39 0.21
C ILE A 4 11.82 4.13 0.96
N ARG A 5 12.34 3.50 2.02
CA ARG A 5 13.54 3.94 2.74
C ARG A 5 14.62 2.88 2.56
N VAL A 6 15.80 3.33 2.18
CA VAL A 6 16.99 2.48 2.00
C VAL A 6 18.06 2.96 2.97
N CYS A 7 18.67 2.04 3.70
CA CYS A 7 19.83 2.30 4.54
C CYS A 7 21.08 2.36 3.67
N LEU A 8 21.73 3.52 3.64
CA LEU A 8 22.95 3.70 2.85
C LEU A 8 24.16 2.99 3.48
N SER A 9 24.14 2.78 4.79
CA SER A 9 25.22 2.09 5.53
C SER A 9 25.26 0.59 5.25
N ASP A 10 24.10 -0.02 5.01
CA ASP A 10 23.96 -1.46 4.76
C ASP A 10 24.14 -1.82 3.28
N LEU A 11 24.41 -0.83 2.41
CA LEU A 11 24.62 -1.08 0.99
C LEU A 11 25.97 -1.78 0.76
N PRO A 12 25.99 -3.02 0.22
CA PRO A 12 27.22 -3.74 -0.05
C PRO A 12 27.94 -3.09 -1.23
N LYS A 13 29.06 -2.42 -0.95
CA LYS A 13 29.89 -1.75 -1.96
C LYS A 13 30.40 -2.71 -3.03
N GLU A 14 30.57 -3.99 -2.68
CA GLU A 14 31.02 -5.04 -3.59
C GLU A 14 30.05 -5.32 -4.75
N LYS A 15 28.75 -5.13 -4.53
CA LYS A 15 27.71 -5.32 -5.56
C LYS A 15 27.51 -4.06 -6.41
N MET A 16 28.20 -2.97 -6.09
CA MET A 16 28.10 -1.73 -6.83
C MET A 16 28.92 -1.80 -8.13
N ARG A 17 28.28 -1.46 -9.25
CA ARG A 17 28.92 -1.41 -10.57
C ARG A 17 29.15 0.03 -10.99
N LYS A 18 30.39 0.34 -11.38
CA LYS A 18 30.72 1.63 -11.99
C LYS A 18 30.28 1.62 -13.45
N GLY A 19 29.39 2.53 -13.82
CA GLY A 19 29.02 2.73 -15.21
C GLY A 19 30.09 3.51 -15.97
N ASN A 20 30.01 3.50 -17.30
CA ASN A 20 30.95 4.22 -18.18
C ASN A 20 30.99 5.74 -17.87
N ASN A 21 29.91 6.29 -17.33
CA ASN A 21 29.81 7.70 -16.92
C ASN A 21 30.48 8.00 -15.57
N GLY A 22 31.23 7.05 -15.00
CA GLY A 22 31.91 7.20 -13.70
C GLY A 22 31.01 7.08 -12.47
N LYS A 23 29.69 7.05 -12.66
CA LYS A 23 28.69 6.88 -11.59
C LYS A 23 28.63 5.43 -11.12
N ILE A 24 28.30 5.27 -9.84
CA ILE A 24 28.17 3.98 -9.19
C ILE A 24 26.70 3.62 -9.10
N TYR A 25 26.34 2.43 -9.58
CA TYR A 25 24.97 1.92 -9.61
C TYR A 25 24.89 0.63 -8.80
N ILE A 26 23.76 0.43 -8.16
CA ILE A 26 23.40 -0.84 -7.53
C ILE A 26 21.98 -1.19 -7.93
N THR A 27 21.75 -2.46 -8.24
CA THR A 27 20.42 -2.98 -8.56
C THR A 27 19.74 -3.41 -7.27
N LEU A 28 18.60 -2.82 -6.98
CA LEU A 28 17.76 -3.17 -5.84
C LEU A 28 16.45 -3.76 -6.34
N ILE A 29 15.97 -4.80 -5.66
CA ILE A 29 14.69 -5.43 -5.90
C ILE A 29 13.73 -5.01 -4.78
N VAL A 30 12.57 -4.51 -5.18
CA VAL A 30 11.44 -4.20 -4.30
C VAL A 30 10.45 -5.33 -4.42
N ASP A 31 10.03 -5.88 -3.28
CA ASP A 31 9.08 -6.98 -3.22
C ASP A 31 8.02 -6.66 -2.16
N VAL A 32 6.81 -7.16 -2.38
CA VAL A 32 5.65 -6.90 -1.52
C VAL A 32 5.55 -8.05 -0.51
N ARG A 33 5.50 -7.72 0.77
CA ARG A 33 5.20 -8.68 1.83
C ARG A 33 3.73 -9.07 1.75
N LYS A 34 3.42 -10.35 2.00
CA LYS A 34 2.03 -10.84 2.08
C LYS A 34 1.28 -10.14 3.20
N ASP A 35 1.93 -10.02 4.36
CA ASP A 35 1.37 -9.38 5.54
C ASP A 35 2.12 -8.07 5.83
N PRO A 36 1.40 -6.95 6.01
CA PRO A 36 2.01 -5.70 6.42
C PRO A 36 2.54 -5.83 7.86
N ASP A 37 3.68 -5.20 8.13
CA ASP A 37 4.28 -5.15 9.47
C ASP A 37 3.43 -4.32 10.44
N GLN A 38 3.75 -4.33 11.73
CA GLN A 38 3.06 -3.55 12.78
C GLN A 38 3.00 -2.04 12.47
N TRP A 39 3.94 -1.51 11.69
CA TRP A 39 3.98 -0.12 11.23
C TRP A 39 3.29 0.10 9.87
N GLY A 40 2.59 -0.91 9.36
CA GLY A 40 1.96 -0.92 8.04
C GLY A 40 2.95 -0.92 6.88
N GLN A 41 4.17 -1.41 7.08
CA GLN A 41 5.17 -1.55 6.01
C GLN A 41 4.90 -2.85 5.24
N ASN A 42 4.58 -2.73 3.95
CA ASN A 42 4.31 -3.86 3.06
C ASN A 42 5.39 -4.05 2.00
N LEU A 43 6.39 -3.18 1.90
CA LEU A 43 7.47 -3.29 0.92
C LEU A 43 8.77 -3.68 1.61
N LYS A 44 9.49 -4.64 1.03
CA LYS A 44 10.86 -5.00 1.40
C LYS A 44 11.80 -4.73 0.23
N VAL A 45 12.98 -4.20 0.51
CA VAL A 45 13.99 -3.88 -0.50
C VAL A 45 15.27 -4.63 -0.19
N TYR A 46 15.78 -5.33 -1.19
CA TYR A 46 17.01 -6.11 -1.09
C TYR A 46 17.86 -5.95 -2.33
N VAL A 47 19.17 -6.23 -2.20
CA VAL A 47 20.12 -6.15 -3.31
C VAL A 47 19.89 -7.34 -4.24
N ASP A 48 20.01 -7.10 -5.56
CA ASP A 48 19.95 -8.19 -6.53
C ASP A 48 21.09 -9.20 -6.29
N GLN A 49 20.69 -10.47 -6.26
CA GLN A 49 21.59 -11.59 -6.11
C GLN A 49 21.91 -12.15 -7.49
N SER A 50 23.19 -12.42 -7.75
CA SER A 50 23.61 -13.10 -8.98
C SER A 50 23.00 -14.51 -9.02
N GLN A 51 22.89 -15.07 -10.23
CA GLN A 51 22.37 -16.43 -10.41
C GLN A 51 23.18 -17.47 -9.61
N GLU A 52 24.47 -17.24 -9.45
CA GLU A 52 25.38 -18.09 -8.68
C GLU A 52 25.11 -18.03 -7.17
N ASP A 53 24.88 -16.83 -6.62
CA ASP A 53 24.51 -16.64 -5.21
C ASP A 53 23.15 -17.28 -4.90
N ARG A 54 22.21 -17.24 -5.86
CA ARG A 54 20.91 -17.90 -5.75
C ARG A 54 21.05 -19.43 -5.72
N GLN A 55 21.94 -20.01 -6.53
CA GLN A 55 22.23 -21.45 -6.53
C GLN A 55 22.90 -21.89 -5.23
N LYS A 56 23.73 -21.04 -4.64
CA LYS A 56 24.39 -21.29 -3.34
C LYS A 56 23.49 -21.04 -2.12
N HIS A 57 22.20 -20.75 -2.34
CA HIS A 57 21.25 -20.39 -1.28
C HIS A 57 21.74 -19.25 -0.37
N CYS A 58 22.54 -18.33 -0.91
CA CYS A 58 23.03 -17.21 -0.13
C CYS A 58 21.85 -16.34 0.35
N PRO A 59 21.87 -15.86 1.60
CA PRO A 59 20.79 -15.04 2.13
C PRO A 59 20.69 -13.71 1.37
N LYS A 60 19.47 -13.20 1.23
CA LYS A 60 19.19 -11.90 0.62
C LYS A 60 19.69 -10.79 1.55
N ILE A 61 20.42 -9.84 0.99
CA ILE A 61 20.87 -8.65 1.73
C ILE A 61 19.75 -7.62 1.67
N TYR A 62 19.01 -7.50 2.78
CA TYR A 62 17.96 -6.49 2.94
C TYR A 62 18.57 -5.15 3.29
N VAL A 63 18.27 -4.15 2.48
CA VAL A 63 18.82 -2.79 2.64
C VAL A 63 17.74 -1.77 2.93
N GLY A 64 16.47 -2.18 3.00
CA GLY A 64 15.40 -1.24 3.25
C GLY A 64 14.01 -1.84 3.22
N GLY A 65 13.05 -0.94 3.41
CA GLY A 65 11.64 -1.26 3.46
C GLY A 65 10.78 -0.02 3.21
N GLY A 66 9.50 -0.24 2.92
CA GLY A 66 8.61 0.82 2.51
C GLY A 66 7.14 0.53 2.78
N LYS A 67 6.33 1.53 2.46
CA LYS A 67 4.88 1.49 2.56
C LYS A 67 4.25 1.96 1.26
N THR A 68 3.32 1.16 0.76
CA THR A 68 2.40 1.52 -0.30
C THR A 68 1.21 2.26 0.32
N TYR A 69 0.96 3.45 -0.18
CA TYR A 69 -0.22 4.26 0.12
C TYR A 69 -1.22 4.07 -1.01
N ASN A 70 -2.30 3.35 -0.71
CA ASN A 70 -3.48 3.28 -1.55
C ASN A 70 -4.36 4.47 -1.19
N PHE A 71 -4.35 5.51 -2.02
CA PHE A 71 -5.41 6.50 -2.01
C PHE A 71 -6.55 5.91 -2.84
N SER A 72 -7.41 5.11 -2.21
CA SER A 72 -8.69 4.81 -2.84
C SER A 72 -9.46 6.12 -2.89
N THR A 73 -9.71 6.64 -4.09
CA THR A 73 -10.70 7.69 -4.31
C THR A 73 -12.08 7.06 -4.16
N GLU A 74 -12.40 6.53 -2.99
CA GLU A 74 -13.78 6.25 -2.63
C GLU A 74 -14.38 7.61 -2.29
N LYS A 75 -14.79 8.31 -3.37
CA LYS A 75 -15.85 9.30 -3.27
C LYS A 75 -17.00 8.60 -2.57
N GLY A 76 -17.26 9.03 -1.33
CA GLY A 76 -18.48 8.88 -0.56
C GLY A 76 -19.27 7.59 -0.77
N THR A 77 -19.31 6.74 0.26
CA THR A 77 -20.49 5.92 0.51
C THR A 77 -21.68 6.88 0.67
N SER A 78 -22.38 7.18 -0.44
CA SER A 78 -23.74 7.68 -0.38
C SER A 78 -24.56 6.64 0.37
N PRO A 79 -25.37 7.02 1.38
CA PRO A 79 -26.22 6.07 2.08
C PRO A 79 -27.12 5.36 1.07
N THR A 80 -27.15 4.03 1.16
CA THR A 80 -28.03 3.14 0.38
C THR A 80 -29.47 3.62 0.49
N GLN A 81 -30.23 3.55 -0.61
CA GLN A 81 -31.64 3.98 -0.68
C GLN A 81 -32.54 3.35 0.39
N GLU A 82 -32.14 2.21 0.95
CA GLU A 82 -32.88 1.46 1.98
C GLU A 82 -33.06 2.24 3.30
N GLU A 83 -32.22 3.23 3.60
CA GLU A 83 -32.34 4.02 4.84
C GLU A 83 -33.28 5.24 4.69
N ARG A 84 -33.76 5.55 3.47
CA ARG A 84 -34.68 6.68 3.23
C ARG A 84 -36.15 6.34 3.43
N GLU A 85 -36.54 5.07 3.39
CA GLU A 85 -37.94 4.67 3.59
C GLU A 85 -38.36 4.62 5.06
N ASN A 86 -37.41 4.60 6.01
CA ASN A 86 -37.72 4.53 7.45
C ASN A 86 -37.92 5.91 8.13
N LEU A 87 -37.98 7.01 7.38
CA LEU A 87 -38.25 8.35 7.90
C LEU A 87 -39.70 8.82 7.67
N ILE A 88 -40.62 7.94 7.32
CA ILE A 88 -42.05 8.29 7.23
C ILE A 88 -42.72 7.96 8.58
N PRO A 89 -42.98 8.95 9.46
CA PRO A 89 -43.87 8.73 10.59
C PRO A 89 -45.30 8.48 10.05
N PRO A 90 -46.02 7.43 10.51
CA PRO A 90 -47.41 7.24 10.12
C PRO A 90 -48.26 8.28 10.86
N THR A 91 -48.56 9.40 10.21
CA THR A 91 -49.44 10.41 10.80
C THR A 91 -50.81 10.36 10.14
N GLU A 92 -51.64 9.53 10.76
CA GLU A 92 -53.00 9.87 11.21
C GLU A 92 -53.98 10.42 10.17
N LYS A 93 -54.89 9.53 9.75
CA LYS A 93 -56.18 9.89 9.14
C LYS A 93 -56.92 10.83 10.11
N LYS A 94 -57.10 12.10 9.71
CA LYS A 94 -58.14 12.94 10.29
C LYS A 94 -59.21 13.20 9.26
N GLU A 95 -60.32 12.51 9.48
CA GLU A 95 -61.66 12.88 9.07
C GLU A 95 -61.85 14.40 9.27
N ASN A 96 -62.07 15.13 8.19
CA ASN A 96 -62.78 16.40 8.26
C ASN A 96 -64.23 16.10 7.92
N ASP A 97 -64.95 15.75 8.99
CA ASP A 97 -66.39 15.74 9.04
C ASP A 97 -66.86 17.17 9.42
N LEU A 98 -67.83 17.67 8.64
CA LEU A 98 -68.83 18.71 8.95
C LEU A 98 -68.43 20.20 8.86
N PRO A 99 -69.39 21.15 8.66
CA PRO A 99 -70.77 21.01 8.15
C PRO A 99 -71.26 22.12 7.17
N PHE A 100 -72.36 21.78 6.47
CA PHE A 100 -73.38 22.58 5.74
C PHE A 100 -72.95 23.61 4.68
#